data_AF-A0A4Z0MUG6-F1
#
_entry.id   AF-A0A4Z0MUG6-F1
#
_cell.length_a   1.000
_cell.length_b   1.000
_cell.length_c   1.000
_cell.angle_alpha   90.00
_cell.angle_beta   90.00
_cell.angle_gamma   90.00
#
_symmetry.space_group_name_H-M   'P 1'
#
loop_
_entity.id
_entity.type
_entity.pdbx_description
1 polymer ?
#
loop_
_entity_poly.entity_id
_entity_poly.type
_entity_poly.pdbx_seq_one_letter_code
_entity_poly.pdbx_strand_id
1 'polypeptide(L)'
;MIFTLRPYQQEAVDATLSHFRRHRTPAVIVLPTGAGKSLVIAELARVARGRVLVLAHVKELVAQNHAKYCALGLEADIFAAGLKRKESQGKV
;
A
#
# COMPACT_ATOMS: atom_id res chain seq x y z
N MET A 1 -12.42 7.73 -10.47
CA MET A 1 -11.35 8.60 -11.02
C MET A 1 -10.02 7.93 -10.73
N ILE A 2 -9.18 7.74 -11.75
CA ILE A 2 -7.81 7.25 -11.56
C ILE A 2 -7.02 8.38 -10.90
N PHE A 3 -6.52 8.16 -9.70
CA PHE A 3 -5.78 9.15 -8.92
C PHE A 3 -4.39 9.34 -9.54
N THR A 4 -4.03 10.56 -9.91
CA THR A 4 -2.67 10.87 -10.40
C THR A 4 -1.74 11.11 -9.21
N LEU A 5 -0.65 10.34 -9.14
CA LEU A 5 0.37 10.52 -8.11
C LEU A 5 1.11 11.85 -8.28
N ARG A 6 1.48 12.48 -7.15
CA ARG A 6 2.41 13.62 -7.17
C ARG A 6 3.82 13.14 -7.56
N PRO A 7 4.69 14.02 -8.10
CA PRO A 7 6.03 13.62 -8.55
C PRO A 7 6.82 12.78 -7.54
N TYR A 8 6.92 13.25 -6.28
CA TYR A 8 7.62 12.50 -5.23
C TYR A 8 6.99 11.15 -4.87
N GLN A 9 5.69 10.98 -5.10
CA GLN A 9 5.00 9.71 -4.87
C GLN A 9 5.32 8.73 -5.99
N GLN A 10 5.32 9.20 -7.23
CA GLN A 10 5.73 8.41 -8.39
C GLN A 10 7.21 8.02 -8.29
N GLU A 11 8.08 8.94 -7.89
CA GLU A 11 9.50 8.66 -7.63
C GLU A 11 9.69 7.57 -6.57
N ALA A 12 8.90 7.57 -5.49
CA ALA A 12 8.94 6.51 -4.49
C ALA A 12 8.51 5.14 -5.07
N VAL A 13 7.48 5.11 -5.91
CA VAL A 13 7.04 3.89 -6.61
C VAL A 13 8.15 3.39 -7.54
N ASP A 14 8.69 4.27 -8.38
CA ASP A 14 9.70 3.93 -9.37
C ASP A 14 11.00 3.46 -8.72
N ALA A 15 11.44 4.11 -7.63
CA ALA A 15 12.58 3.69 -6.83
C ALA A 15 12.40 2.27 -6.28
N THR A 16 11.20 1.97 -5.76
CA THR A 16 10.85 0.63 -5.24
C THR A 16 10.89 -0.43 -6.33
N LEU A 17 10.28 -0.15 -7.49
CA LEU A 17 10.27 -1.07 -8.62
C LEU A 17 11.68 -1.28 -9.18
N SER A 18 12.48 -0.22 -9.29
CA SER A 18 13.87 -0.28 -9.74
C SER A 18 14.72 -1.16 -8.82
N HIS A 19 14.59 -0.99 -7.50
CA HIS A 19 15.27 -1.81 -6.50
C HIS A 19 14.90 -3.28 -6.63
N PHE A 20 13.61 -3.63 -6.59
CA PHE A 20 13.19 -5.03 -6.60
C PHE A 20 13.30 -5.73 -7.96
N ARG A 21 13.51 -4.99 -9.05
CA ARG A 21 13.91 -5.56 -10.35
C ARG A 21 15.37 -6.01 -10.38
N ARG A 22 16.22 -5.47 -9.51
CA ARG A 22 17.68 -5.72 -9.50
C ARG A 22 18.16 -6.45 -8.25
N HIS A 23 17.44 -6.31 -7.15
CA HIS A 23 17.82 -6.80 -5.83
C HIS A 23 16.65 -7.50 -5.16
N ARG A 24 16.96 -8.45 -4.27
CA ARG A 24 15.97 -9.17 -3.45
C ARG A 24 16.03 -8.79 -1.98
N THR A 25 16.94 -7.89 -1.62
CA THR A 25 17.14 -7.43 -0.25
C THR A 25 16.01 -6.48 0.16
N PRO A 26 15.60 -6.47 1.44
CA PRO A 26 14.65 -5.49 1.95
C PRO A 26 15.12 -4.05 1.69
N ALA A 27 14.16 -3.14 1.48
CA ALA A 27 14.40 -1.71 1.28
C ALA A 27 13.46 -0.88 2.15
N VAL A 28 13.83 0.37 2.42
CA VAL A 28 13.06 1.32 3.21
C VAL A 28 12.81 2.60 2.40
N ILE A 29 11.56 3.07 2.42
CA ILE A 29 11.18 4.38 1.90
C ILE A 29 10.87 5.28 3.10
N VAL A 30 11.48 6.46 3.14
CA VAL A 30 11.21 7.49 4.14
C VAL A 30 10.42 8.61 3.50
N LEU A 31 9.16 8.75 3.90
CA LEU A 31 8.29 9.88 3.54
C LEU A 31 7.83 10.55 4.83
N PRO A 32 7.68 11.89 4.89
CA PRO A 32 7.19 12.57 6.07
C PRO A 32 5.71 12.27 6.34
N THR A 33 5.22 12.57 7.54
CA THR A 33 3.79 12.51 7.86
C THR A 33 3.01 13.47 6.95
N GLY A 34 1.82 13.06 6.49
CA GLY A 34 1.04 13.85 5.53
C GLY A 34 1.44 13.71 4.06
N ALA A 35 2.55 13.04 3.73
CA ALA A 35 3.00 12.82 2.35
C ALA A 35 2.10 11.86 1.51
N GLY A 36 1.02 11.33 2.09
CA GLY A 36 0.15 10.39 1.39
C GLY A 36 0.78 9.01 1.15
N LYS A 37 1.49 8.46 2.16
CA LYS A 37 2.13 7.12 2.08
C LYS A 37 1.18 6.03 1.60
N SER A 38 -0.09 6.08 2.00
CA SER A 38 -1.10 5.09 1.57
C SER A 38 -1.34 5.09 0.05
N LEU A 39 -1.16 6.21 -0.64
CA LEU A 39 -1.25 6.26 -2.11
C LEU A 39 -0.08 5.52 -2.77
N VAL A 40 1.13 5.66 -2.22
CA VAL A 40 2.32 4.94 -2.69
C VAL A 40 2.15 3.44 -2.49
N ILE A 41 1.69 3.02 -1.30
CA ILE A 41 1.38 1.61 -1.00
C ILE A 41 0.34 1.08 -1.99
N ALA A 42 -0.71 1.85 -2.24
CA ALA A 42 -1.78 1.44 -3.13
C ALA A 42 -1.31 1.24 -4.57
N GLU A 43 -0.50 2.16 -5.09
CA GLU A 43 0.06 2.05 -6.43
C GLU A 43 0.98 0.84 -6.55
N LEU A 44 1.85 0.61 -5.57
CA LEU A 44 2.72 -0.58 -5.53
C LEU A 44 1.89 -1.87 -5.54
N ALA A 45 0.81 -1.91 -4.75
CA ALA A 45 -0.09 -3.06 -4.72
C ALA A 45 -0.87 -3.24 -6.04
N ARG A 46 -1.25 -2.15 -6.71
CA ARG A 46 -1.90 -2.17 -8.02
C ARG A 46 -1.00 -2.80 -9.08
N VAL A 47 0.27 -2.38 -9.16
CA VAL A 47 1.22 -2.85 -10.20
C VAL A 47 1.86 -4.21 -9.91
N ALA A 48 1.77 -4.71 -8.68
CA ALA A 48 2.31 -6.02 -8.31
C ALA A 48 1.61 -7.16 -9.08
N ARG A 49 2.38 -8.16 -9.53
CA ARG A 49 1.92 -9.34 -10.28
C ARG A 49 1.39 -10.50 -9.41
N GLY A 50 1.12 -10.24 -8.14
CA GLY A 50 0.66 -11.24 -7.19
C GLY A 50 -0.09 -10.59 -6.03
N ARG A 51 -0.17 -11.31 -4.92
CA ARG A 51 -0.79 -10.79 -3.69
C ARG A 51 0.18 -9.90 -2.93
N VAL A 52 -0.34 -8.85 -2.29
CA VAL A 52 0.47 -7.88 -1.53
C VAL A 52 -0.07 -7.76 -0.12
N LEU A 53 0.76 -8.08 0.87
CA LEU A 53 0.40 -7.95 2.27
C LEU A 53 0.90 -6.62 2.84
N VAL A 54 -0.01 -5.79 3.33
CA VAL A 54 0.32 -4.53 4.02
C VAL A 54 0.15 -4.72 5.53
N LEU A 55 1.26 -4.69 6.26
CA LEU A 55 1.27 -4.87 7.72
C LEU A 55 1.35 -3.53 8.45
N ALA A 56 0.54 -3.37 9.50
CA ALA A 56 0.64 -2.30 10.47
C ALA A 56 0.33 -2.83 11.88
N HIS A 57 1.02 -2.30 12.88
CA HIS A 57 0.85 -2.73 14.27
C HIS A 57 -0.52 -2.34 14.84
N VAL A 58 -0.99 -1.13 14.53
CA VAL A 58 -2.10 -0.49 15.23
C VAL A 58 -3.37 -0.57 14.37
N LYS A 59 -4.50 -1.00 14.97
CA LYS A 59 -5.76 -1.27 14.24
C LYS A 59 -6.27 -0.04 13.48
N GLU A 60 -6.05 1.16 14.02
CA GLU A 60 -6.41 2.43 13.42
C GLU A 60 -5.66 2.65 12.11
N LEU A 61 -4.36 2.33 12.07
CA LEU A 61 -3.55 2.42 10.85
C LEU A 61 -3.95 1.37 9.81
N VAL A 62 -4.31 0.15 10.26
CA VAL A 62 -4.84 -0.89 9.38
C VAL A 62 -6.14 -0.40 8.71
N ALA A 63 -7.09 0.12 9.50
CA ALA A 63 -8.34 0.66 8.97
C ALA A 63 -8.12 1.85 8.03
N GLN A 64 -7.21 2.77 8.37
CA GLN A 64 -6.90 3.93 7.54
C GLN A 64 -6.27 3.52 6.19
N ASN A 65 -5.32 2.58 6.19
CA ASN A 65 -4.70 2.10 4.97
C ASN A 65 -5.72 1.40 4.06
N HIS A 66 -6.56 0.54 4.63
CA HIS A 66 -7.66 -0.11 3.90
C HIS A 66 -8.60 0.91 3.26
N ALA A 67 -9.10 1.87 4.03
CA ALA A 67 -10.00 2.90 3.53
C ALA A 67 -9.37 3.76 2.42
N LYS A 68 -8.08 4.09 2.54
CA LYS A 68 -7.36 4.86 1.50
C LYS A 68 -7.15 4.06 0.22
N TYR A 69 -6.90 2.76 0.33
CA TYR A 69 -6.82 1.87 -0.82
C TYR A 69 -8.18 1.78 -1.53
N CYS A 70 -9.25 1.56 -0.77
CA CYS A 70 -10.61 1.48 -1.31
C CYS A 70 -11.08 2.80 -1.95
N ALA A 71 -10.68 3.95 -1.40
CA ALA A 71 -10.97 5.26 -1.98
C ALA A 71 -10.37 5.47 -3.38
N LEU A 72 -9.40 4.64 -3.80
CA LEU A 72 -8.85 4.65 -5.16
C LEU A 72 -9.68 3.82 -6.15
N GLY A 73 -10.82 3.27 -5.73
CA GLY A 73 -11.67 2.39 -6.53
C GLY A 73 -11.10 0.98 -6.65
N LEU A 74 -10.27 0.56 -5.69
CA LEU A 74 -9.68 -0.78 -5.60
C LEU A 74 -10.31 -1.54 -4.44
N GLU A 75 -10.22 -2.86 -4.44
CA GLU A 75 -10.71 -3.70 -3.34
C GLU A 75 -9.52 -4.36 -2.63
N ALA A 76 -9.52 -4.27 -1.31
CA ALA A 76 -8.56 -4.95 -0.44
C ALA A 76 -9.30 -5.65 0.70
N ASP A 77 -8.72 -6.75 1.15
CA ASP A 77 -9.17 -7.45 2.33
C ASP A 77 -8.60 -6.79 3.59
N ILE A 78 -9.26 -7.03 4.73
CA ILE A 78 -8.81 -6.55 6.02
C ILE A 78 -8.87 -7.66 7.08
N PHE A 79 -7.73 -7.87 7.72
CA PHE A 79 -7.56 -8.86 8.78
C PHE A 79 -7.11 -8.17 10.07
N ALA A 80 -8.05 -7.91 10.97
CA ALA A 80 -7.76 -7.27 12.25
C ALA A 80 -8.80 -7.66 13.30
N ALA A 81 -8.35 -8.34 14.36
CA ALA A 81 -9.20 -8.72 15.49
C ALA A 81 -9.83 -7.49 16.16
N GLY A 82 -9.06 -6.40 16.31
CA GLY A 82 -9.55 -5.13 16.86
C GLY A 82 -10.63 -4.43 16.03
N LEU A 83 -10.82 -4.84 14.77
CA LEU A 83 -11.90 -4.36 13.88
C LEU A 83 -13.01 -5.42 13.69
N LYS A 84 -12.87 -6.62 14.29
CA LYS A 84 -13.75 -7.78 14.08
C LYS A 84 -13.86 -8.20 12.60
N ARG A 85 -12.78 -8.05 11.83
CA ARG A 85 -12.73 -8.40 10.40
C ARG A 85 -11.68 -9.48 10.16
N LYS A 86 -12.01 -10.44 9.28
CA LYS A 86 -11.19 -11.63 8.97
C LYS A 86 -11.26 -11.98 7.48
N GLU A 87 -10.98 -11.01 6.62
CA GLU A 87 -10.91 -11.20 5.16
C GLU A 87 -9.46 -11.56 4.75
N SER A 88 -9.29 -12.45 3.77
CA SER A 88 -7.95 -12.90 3.32
C SER A 88 -7.93 -13.63 1.95
N GLN A 89 -8.95 -13.48 1.12
CA GLN A 89 -9.04 -14.05 -0.23
C GLN A 89 -8.59 -13.07 -1.33
N GLY A 90 -8.70 -11.77 -1.09
CA GLY A 90 -8.37 -10.70 -2.03
C GLY A 90 -6.89 -10.63 -2.43
N LYS A 91 -6.64 -9.86 -3.50
CA LYS A 91 -5.27 -9.59 -3.98
C LYS A 91 -4.43 -8.90 -2.91
N VAL A 92 -5.00 -7.90 -2.25
CA VAL A 92 -4.35 -7.09 -1.21
C VAL A 92 -4.97 -7.41 0.12
#